data_AF-A0A4Q3SYD5-F1
#
_entry.id   AF-A0A4Q3SYD5-F1
#
_cell.length_a   1.000
_cell.length_b   1.000
_cell.length_c   1.000
_cell.angle_alpha   90.00
_cell.angle_beta   90.00
_cell.angle_gamma   90.00
#
_symmetry.space_group_name_H-M   'P 1'
#
loop_
_entity.id
_entity.type
_entity.pdbx_description
1 polymer ?
#
loop_
_entity_poly.entity_id
_entity_poly.type
_entity_poly.pdbx_seq_one_letter_code
_entity_poly.pdbx_strand_id
1 'polypeptide(L)'
;MRKYFYILLAVSVSVIACRDKPAETETTETQVSTAPPFIPFSVVSTQPHDISSFTEGLEIYKGQLFESSGPGTDQDSDGAGPYLSGFGIVDSATGKVAPKVTLDKN
;
A
#
# COMPACT_ATOMS: atom_id res chain seq x y z
N MET A 1 38.93 -13.10 -49.61
CA MET A 1 37.93 -14.20 -49.58
C MET A 1 37.57 -14.64 -48.16
N ARG A 2 38.51 -15.14 -47.33
CA ARG A 2 38.22 -15.60 -45.95
C ARG A 2 37.56 -14.57 -45.02
N LYS A 3 37.97 -13.29 -45.07
CA LYS A 3 37.39 -12.22 -44.23
C LYS A 3 35.92 -11.91 -44.57
N TYR A 4 35.58 -11.91 -45.85
CA TYR A 4 34.20 -11.72 -46.32
C TYR A 4 33.32 -12.94 -46.03
N PHE A 5 33.91 -14.14 -46.01
CA PHE A 5 33.22 -15.35 -45.57
C PHE A 5 32.78 -15.27 -44.10
N TYR A 6 33.64 -14.79 -43.19
CA TYR A 6 33.26 -14.61 -41.79
C TYR A 6 32.23 -13.49 -41.57
N ILE A 7 32.25 -12.43 -42.39
CA ILE A 7 31.23 -11.37 -42.35
C ILE A 7 29.87 -11.89 -42.84
N LEU A 8 29.83 -12.65 -43.93
CA LEU A 8 28.61 -13.29 -44.43
C LEU A 8 28.02 -14.31 -43.45
N LEU A 9 28.89 -15.08 -42.78
CA LEU A 9 28.47 -16.03 -41.74
C LEU A 9 27.88 -15.32 -40.51
N ALA A 10 28.46 -14.19 -40.09
CA ALA A 10 27.94 -13.41 -38.96
C ALA A 10 26.57 -12.78 -39.28
N VAL A 11 26.37 -12.29 -40.50
CA VAL A 11 25.07 -11.74 -40.93
C VAL A 11 24.01 -12.84 -41.02
N SER A 12 24.35 -14.04 -41.52
CA SER A 12 23.38 -15.13 -41.62
C SER A 12 22.91 -15.64 -40.25
N VAL A 13 23.76 -15.61 -39.23
CA VAL A 13 23.39 -16.00 -37.85
C VAL A 13 22.41 -15.00 -37.22
N SER A 14 22.56 -13.70 -37.47
CA SER A 14 21.65 -12.68 -36.92
C SER A 14 20.23 -12.74 -37.48
N VAL A 15 20.02 -13.26 -38.71
CA VAL A 15 18.68 -13.37 -39.31
C VAL A 15 17.86 -14.57 -38.80
N ILE A 16 18.51 -15.55 -38.16
CA ILE A 16 17.85 -16.78 -37.65
C ILE A 16 17.36 -16.60 -36.20
N ALA A 17 17.82 -15.56 -35.48
CA ALA A 17 17.45 -15.30 -34.09
C ALA A 17 16.02 -14.74 -33.91
N CYS A 18 15.39 -14.22 -34.97
CA CYS A 18 13.97 -13.89 -34.96
C CYS A 18 13.18 -15.05 -35.57
N ARG A 19 12.79 -15.99 -34.72
CA ARG A 19 11.78 -16.99 -35.06
C ARG A 19 10.63 -16.83 -34.07
N ASP A 20 9.53 -16.25 -34.51
CA ASP A 20 8.32 -16.14 -33.70
C ASP A 20 7.88 -17.54 -33.26
N LYS A 21 7.68 -17.71 -31.95
CA LYS A 21 7.20 -18.97 -31.37
C LYS A 21 5.78 -19.22 -31.91
N PRO A 22 5.43 -20.42 -32.40
CA PRO A 22 4.05 -20.73 -32.79
C PRO A 22 3.14 -20.43 -31.60
N ALA A 23 2.06 -19.69 -31.85
CA ALA A 23 1.09 -19.34 -30.81
C ALA A 23 0.57 -20.61 -30.16
N GLU A 24 0.92 -20.80 -28.88
CA GLU A 24 0.26 -21.77 -28.03
C GLU A 24 -1.22 -21.36 -28.01
N THR A 25 -2.11 -22.28 -28.39
CA THR A 25 -3.54 -22.06 -28.19
C THR A 25 -3.78 -22.02 -26.69
N GLU A 26 -3.75 -20.81 -26.11
CA GLU A 26 -4.21 -20.60 -24.75
C GLU A 26 -5.65 -21.08 -24.68
N THR A 27 -5.83 -22.19 -23.98
CA THR A 27 -7.17 -22.60 -23.58
C THR A 27 -7.59 -21.56 -22.56
N THR A 28 -8.38 -20.58 -23.00
CA THR A 28 -9.00 -19.59 -22.10
C THR A 28 -9.95 -20.36 -21.20
N GLU A 29 -9.44 -20.90 -20.09
CA GLU A 29 -10.27 -21.20 -18.95
C GLU A 29 -10.98 -19.90 -18.61
N THR A 30 -12.28 -19.86 -18.90
CA THR A 30 -13.12 -18.75 -18.46
C THR A 30 -13.17 -18.85 -16.95
N GLN A 31 -12.21 -18.20 -16.28
CA GLN A 31 -12.29 -17.97 -14.86
C GLN A 31 -13.55 -17.15 -14.63
N VAL A 32 -14.59 -17.81 -14.13
CA VAL A 32 -15.76 -17.14 -13.59
C VAL A 32 -15.29 -16.41 -12.35
N SER A 33 -14.84 -15.16 -12.54
CA SER A 33 -14.53 -14.26 -11.44
C SER A 33 -15.85 -13.81 -10.84
N THR A 34 -16.32 -14.52 -9.82
CA THR A 34 -17.36 -13.98 -8.94
C THR A 34 -16.78 -12.78 -8.22
N ALA A 35 -17.31 -11.59 -8.52
CA ALA A 35 -16.91 -10.37 -7.83
C ALA A 35 -17.08 -10.54 -6.30
N PRO A 36 -16.19 -9.97 -5.48
CA PRO A 36 -16.37 -9.96 -4.04
C PRO A 36 -17.72 -9.34 -3.65
N PRO A 37 -18.43 -9.87 -2.64
CA PRO A 37 -19.69 -9.31 -2.21
C PRO A 37 -19.48 -7.92 -1.60
N PHE A 38 -20.41 -7.00 -1.90
CA PHE A 38 -20.47 -5.70 -1.26
C PHE A 38 -21.12 -5.82 0.13
N ILE A 39 -20.48 -5.23 1.15
CA ILE A 39 -21.02 -5.19 2.51
C ILE A 39 -21.57 -3.77 2.77
N PRO A 40 -22.90 -3.56 2.79
CA PRO A 40 -23.48 -2.25 3.11
C PRO A 40 -23.27 -1.91 4.59
N PHE A 41 -23.15 -0.63 4.91
CA PHE A 41 -23.09 -0.12 6.28
C PHE A 41 -24.08 1.02 6.48
N SER A 42 -24.47 1.25 7.74
CA SER A 42 -25.21 2.43 8.18
C SER A 42 -24.50 3.05 9.39
N VAL A 43 -24.59 4.37 9.54
CA VAL A 43 -24.00 5.08 10.68
C VAL A 43 -24.93 4.95 11.88
N VAL A 44 -24.49 4.24 12.93
CA VAL A 44 -25.26 4.04 14.16
C VAL A 44 -25.00 5.16 15.18
N SER A 45 -23.76 5.66 15.24
CA SER A 45 -23.35 6.74 16.13
C SER A 45 -22.09 7.42 15.58
N THR A 46 -21.88 8.67 15.97
CA THR A 46 -20.61 9.40 15.77
C THR A 46 -19.99 9.73 17.12
N GLN A 47 -18.66 9.80 17.16
CA GLN A 47 -17.88 10.25 18.31
C GLN A 47 -16.87 11.29 17.83
N PRO A 48 -16.51 12.29 18.65
CA PRO A 48 -15.44 13.21 18.30
C PRO A 48 -14.11 12.46 18.11
N HIS A 49 -13.26 12.98 17.24
CA HIS A 49 -11.89 12.51 17.01
C HIS A 49 -10.95 13.69 16.98
N ASP A 50 -9.77 13.55 17.59
CA ASP A 50 -8.75 14.58 17.59
C ASP A 50 -8.06 14.62 16.21
N ILE A 51 -8.32 15.69 15.44
CA ILE A 51 -7.75 15.87 14.09
C ILE A 51 -6.22 16.04 14.08
N SER A 52 -5.59 16.17 15.25
CA SER A 52 -4.14 16.14 15.40
C SER A 52 -3.57 14.73 15.61
N SER A 53 -4.42 13.71 15.74
CA SER A 53 -4.05 12.30 15.84
C SER A 53 -4.10 11.64 14.45
N PHE A 54 -2.94 11.49 13.82
CA PHE A 54 -2.83 10.72 12.56
C PHE A 54 -2.89 9.23 12.87
N THR A 55 -4.07 8.62 12.76
CA THR A 55 -4.31 7.23 13.15
C THR A 55 -3.48 6.25 12.31
N GLU A 56 -2.59 5.51 12.98
CA GLU A 56 -1.77 4.43 12.40
C GLU A 56 -2.11 3.06 13.01
N GLY A 57 -3.00 3.04 14.02
CA GLY A 57 -3.52 1.82 14.64
C GLY A 57 -4.72 2.13 15.52
N LEU A 58 -5.72 1.25 15.52
CA LEU A 58 -6.98 1.44 16.25
C LEU A 58 -7.48 0.10 16.80
N GLU A 59 -7.71 0.02 18.11
CA GLU A 59 -8.16 -1.21 18.78
C GLU A 59 -9.21 -0.91 19.85
N ILE A 60 -10.24 -1.76 19.94
CA ILE A 60 -11.18 -1.75 21.07
C ILE A 60 -10.88 -2.96 21.95
N TYR A 61 -10.38 -2.71 23.16
CA TYR A 61 -10.06 -3.75 24.12
C TYR A 61 -10.62 -3.41 25.51
N LYS A 62 -11.33 -4.36 26.12
CA LYS A 62 -11.97 -4.19 27.45
C LYS A 62 -12.82 -2.92 27.57
N GLY A 63 -13.55 -2.56 26.51
CA GLY A 63 -14.42 -1.40 26.48
C GLY A 63 -13.69 -0.05 26.37
N GLN A 64 -12.38 -0.05 26.10
CA GLN A 64 -11.59 1.15 25.84
C GLN A 64 -11.18 1.19 24.38
N LEU A 65 -11.22 2.38 23.79
CA LEU A 65 -10.65 2.64 22.48
C LEU A 65 -9.18 3.02 22.66
N PHE A 66 -8.30 2.28 22.01
CA PHE A 66 -6.87 2.53 21.95
C PHE A 66 -6.50 3.01 20.56
N GLU A 67 -5.64 4.03 20.49
CA GLU A 67 -5.18 4.60 19.24
C GLU A 67 -3.66 4.74 19.26
N SER A 68 -3.02 4.32 18.16
CA SER A 68 -1.66 4.68 17.81
C SER A 68 -1.71 5.83 16.82
N SER A 69 -0.92 6.87 17.05
CA SER A 69 -0.78 8.02 16.17
C SER A 69 0.62 8.10 15.56
N GLY A 70 0.70 8.66 14.37
CA GLY A 70 1.94 9.08 13.71
C GLY A 70 2.08 10.60 13.66
N PRO A 71 3.21 11.10 13.11
CA PRO A 71 3.45 12.54 13.02
C PRO A 71 2.67 13.21 11.88
N GLY A 72 2.04 12.40 11.02
CA GLY A 72 1.51 12.84 9.74
C GLY A 72 2.60 13.26 8.76
N THR A 73 2.19 13.83 7.63
CA THR A 73 3.08 14.41 6.64
C THR A 73 3.09 15.93 6.78
N ASP A 74 4.26 16.54 6.74
CA ASP A 74 4.32 17.96 6.43
C ASP A 74 3.95 18.17 4.95
N GLN A 75 3.09 19.14 4.67
CA GLN A 75 2.62 19.37 3.31
C GLN A 75 3.71 20.03 2.43
N ASP A 76 4.71 20.66 3.09
CA ASP A 76 5.78 21.42 2.46
C ASP A 76 7.17 20.74 2.59
N SER A 77 7.25 19.53 3.17
CA SER A 77 8.51 18.78 3.27
C SER A 77 8.31 17.26 3.23
N ASP A 78 9.32 16.52 2.76
CA ASP A 78 9.38 15.03 2.83
C ASP A 78 9.57 14.52 4.28
N GLY A 79 9.31 15.36 5.27
CA GLY A 79 9.58 15.14 6.68
C GLY A 79 8.36 14.70 7.48
N ALA A 80 8.63 14.19 8.68
CA ALA A 80 7.60 13.91 9.69
C ALA A 80 6.85 15.20 10.03
N GLY A 81 5.51 15.14 9.96
CA GLY A 81 4.65 16.27 10.29
C GLY A 81 4.74 16.74 11.75
N PRO A 82 3.98 17.78 12.12
CA PRO A 82 4.10 18.41 13.42
C PRO A 82 3.58 17.52 14.56
N TYR A 83 2.74 16.53 14.27
CA TYR A 83 2.05 15.73 15.27
C TYR A 83 2.98 14.74 15.97
N LEU A 84 2.51 14.21 17.10
CA LEU A 84 3.27 13.28 17.92
C LEU A 84 2.95 11.84 17.51
N SER A 85 4.01 11.05 17.36
CA SER A 85 3.89 9.60 17.33
C SER A 85 3.66 9.08 18.74
N GLY A 86 2.65 8.25 18.95
CA GLY A 86 2.34 7.76 20.28
C GLY A 86 1.25 6.71 20.30
N PHE A 87 0.97 6.20 21.49
CA PHE A 87 -0.10 5.24 21.74
C PHE A 87 -0.81 5.62 23.04
N GLY A 88 -2.14 5.55 23.05
CA GLY A 88 -2.92 5.95 24.21
C GLY A 88 -4.37 5.47 24.20
N ILE A 89 -5.11 5.88 25.23
CA ILE A 89 -6.55 5.62 25.35
C ILE A 89 -7.30 6.84 24.82
N VAL A 90 -8.28 6.64 23.96
CA VAL A 90 -9.17 7.70 23.48
C VAL A 90 -10.28 7.95 24.50
N ASP A 91 -10.43 9.21 24.89
CA ASP A 91 -11.61 9.67 25.62
C ASP A 91 -12.79 9.79 24.64
N SER A 92 -13.82 8.97 24.82
CA SER A 92 -14.96 8.89 23.89
C SER A 92 -15.84 10.15 23.86
N ALA A 93 -15.79 10.98 24.89
CA ALA A 93 -16.57 12.21 24.97
C ALA A 93 -15.91 13.37 24.22
N THR A 94 -14.58 13.37 24.10
CA THR A 94 -13.79 14.47 23.53
C THR A 94 -12.99 14.10 22.29
N GLY A 95 -12.76 12.81 22.05
CA GLY A 95 -11.93 12.29 20.95
C GLY A 95 -10.43 12.41 21.20
N LYS A 96 -10.03 12.92 22.37
CA LYS A 96 -8.61 13.14 22.69
C LYS A 96 -7.95 11.86 23.16
N VAL A 97 -6.70 11.67 22.74
CA VAL A 97 -5.86 10.55 23.17
C VAL A 97 -5.15 10.94 24.47
N ALA A 98 -5.41 10.21 25.56
CA ALA A 98 -4.59 10.22 26.77
C ALA A 98 -3.34 9.36 26.52
N PRO A 99 -2.14 9.96 26.36
CA PRO A 99 -0.96 9.21 25.95
C PRO A 99 -0.53 8.22 27.03
N LYS A 100 -0.26 6.97 26.63
CA LYS A 100 0.43 5.99 27.45
C LYS A 100 1.91 5.93 27.12
N VAL A 101 2.25 6.09 25.85
CA VAL A 101 3.63 6.09 25.33
C VAL A 101 3.71 7.14 24.24
N THR A 102 4.81 7.89 24.22
CA THR A 102 5.17 8.79 23.12
C THR A 102 6.48 8.29 22.52
N LEU A 103 6.56 8.27 21.20
CA LEU A 103 7.76 7.90 20.46
C LEU A 103 8.49 9.19 20.07
N ASP A 104 9.81 9.17 20.19
CA ASP A 104 10.67 10.29 19.82
C ASP A 104 10.70 10.51 18.30
N LYS A 105 11.00 11.74 17.90
CA LYS A 105 11.32 12.06 16.51
C LYS A 105 12.81 11.75 16.33
N ASN A 106 13.12 10.69 15.58
CA ASN A 106 14.50 10.34 15.17
C ASN A 106 15.05 11.33 14.14
#